data_AF-A0A1G2TEQ3-F1
#
_entry.id   AF-A0A1G2TEQ3-F1
#
_cell.length_a   1.000
_cell.length_b   1.000
_cell.length_c   1.000
_cell.angle_alpha   90.00
_cell.angle_beta   90.00
_cell.angle_gamma   90.00
#
_symmetry.space_group_name_H-M   'P 1'
#
loop_
_entity.id
_entity.type
_entity.pdbx_description
1 polymer ?
#
loop_
_entity_poly.entity_id
_entity_poly.type
_entity_poly.pdbx_seq_one_letter_code
_entity_poly.pdbx_strand_id
1 'polypeptide(L)'
;METKKETTILSRQAKEKSTLLECFKRVPIIQVACEKSSIARATYYRWLEDDPEFRSAAMEAIAEGESFISDKSEAQLISLIGEKHFGAIKHWLGHRHPAYSAKDKDGRDSKVRIILLHDTED
;
A
#
# COMPACT_ATOMS: atom_id res chain seq x y z
N MET A 1 -35.12 21.32 0.36
CA MET A 1 -34.27 22.51 0.59
C MET A 1 -33.16 22.09 1.53
N GLU A 2 -31.99 21.79 0.99
CA GLU A 2 -30.80 21.54 1.84
C GLU A 2 -30.46 22.82 2.60
N THR A 3 -30.19 22.65 3.89
CA THR A 3 -29.94 23.76 4.80
C THR A 3 -28.47 24.20 4.68
N LYS A 4 -28.18 25.50 4.83
CA LYS A 4 -26.82 26.08 4.77
C LYS A 4 -25.77 25.34 5.63
N LYS A 5 -26.22 24.63 6.68
CA LYS A 5 -25.39 23.77 7.54
C LYS A 5 -24.91 22.50 6.82
N GLU A 6 -25.76 21.83 6.06
CA GLU A 6 -25.42 20.60 5.33
C GLU A 6 -24.32 20.84 4.30
N THR A 7 -24.42 21.93 3.53
CA THR A 7 -23.39 22.31 2.54
C THR A 7 -22.02 22.56 3.18
N THR A 8 -22.00 23.14 4.39
CA THR A 8 -20.74 23.41 5.11
C THR A 8 -20.08 22.13 5.61
N ILE A 9 -20.87 21.16 6.08
CA ILE A 9 -20.39 19.86 6.55
C ILE A 9 -19.80 19.05 5.39
N LEU A 10 -20.48 19.00 4.26
CA LEU A 10 -20.04 18.27 3.07
C LEU A 10 -18.72 18.84 2.52
N SER A 11 -18.60 20.16 2.43
CA SER A 11 -17.35 20.82 2.01
C SER A 11 -16.16 20.46 2.92
N ARG A 12 -16.38 20.45 4.25
CA ARG A 12 -15.35 20.05 5.21
C ARG A 12 -14.94 18.58 5.01
N GLN A 13 -15.92 17.68 4.91
CA GLN A 13 -15.65 16.25 4.73
C GLN A 13 -14.91 15.97 3.42
N ALA A 14 -15.24 16.67 2.33
CA ALA A 14 -14.52 16.54 1.07
C ALA A 14 -13.04 16.91 1.21
N LYS A 15 -12.74 17.98 1.96
CA LYS A 15 -11.35 18.40 2.25
C LYS A 15 -10.62 17.39 3.14
N GLU A 16 -11.29 16.86 4.16
CA GLU A 16 -10.73 15.83 5.05
C GLU A 16 -10.41 14.55 4.26
N LYS A 17 -11.35 14.08 3.44
CA LYS A 17 -11.16 12.94 2.52
C LYS A 17 -9.97 13.17 1.60
N SER A 18 -9.91 14.30 0.92
CA SER A 18 -8.79 14.65 0.02
C SER A 18 -7.44 14.66 0.77
N THR A 19 -7.39 15.24 1.97
CA THR A 19 -6.16 15.27 2.78
C THR A 19 -5.71 13.86 3.17
N LEU A 20 -6.66 12.99 3.49
CA LEU A 20 -6.38 11.59 3.83
C LEU A 20 -5.85 10.80 2.64
N LEU A 21 -6.45 10.97 1.46
CA LEU A 21 -5.99 10.35 0.22
C LEU A 21 -4.55 10.76 -0.12
N GLU A 22 -4.22 12.04 -0.01
CA GLU A 22 -2.84 12.51 -0.22
C GLU A 22 -1.85 11.95 0.81
N CYS A 23 -2.31 11.70 2.05
CA CYS A 23 -1.48 11.01 3.04
C CYS A 23 -1.23 9.55 2.67
N PHE A 24 -2.23 8.84 2.13
CA PHE A 24 -2.07 7.44 1.70
C PHE A 24 -1.03 7.26 0.61
N LYS A 25 -0.97 8.18 -0.37
CA LYS A 25 0.06 8.20 -1.43
C LYS A 25 1.50 8.29 -0.92
N ARG A 26 1.69 8.69 0.34
CA ARG A 26 3.01 8.81 0.99
C ARG A 26 3.24 7.75 2.06
N VAL A 27 2.19 7.38 2.78
CA VAL A 27 2.21 6.46 3.92
C VAL A 27 0.99 5.54 3.81
N PRO A 28 1.13 4.36 3.18
CA PRO A 28 0.03 3.41 2.98
C PRO A 28 -0.29 2.61 4.27
N ILE A 29 -0.31 3.27 5.43
CA ILE A 29 -0.60 2.68 6.73
C ILE A 29 -1.78 3.42 7.33
N ILE A 30 -2.94 2.74 7.42
CA ILE A 30 -4.22 3.34 7.83
C ILE A 30 -4.11 4.12 9.13
N GLN A 31 -3.53 3.53 10.19
CA GLN A 31 -3.37 4.20 11.49
C GLN A 31 -2.59 5.51 11.36
N VAL A 32 -1.42 5.47 10.70
CA VAL A 32 -0.51 6.61 10.59
C VAL A 32 -1.10 7.69 9.68
N ALA A 33 -1.73 7.31 8.57
CA ALA A 33 -2.41 8.25 7.68
C ALA A 33 -3.57 8.95 8.39
N CYS A 34 -4.40 8.19 9.11
CA CYS A 34 -5.50 8.73 9.92
C CYS A 34 -5.01 9.73 10.98
N GLU A 35 -3.95 9.39 11.71
CA GLU A 35 -3.34 10.31 12.69
C GLU A 35 -2.82 11.59 12.03
N LYS A 36 -2.07 11.47 10.91
CA LYS A 36 -1.53 12.62 10.18
C LYS A 36 -2.60 13.52 9.60
N SER A 37 -3.72 12.95 9.17
CA SER A 37 -4.85 13.69 8.63
C SER A 37 -5.84 14.14 9.69
N SER A 38 -5.57 13.89 10.98
CA SER A 38 -6.48 14.20 12.10
C SER A 38 -7.88 13.59 11.96
N ILE A 39 -7.97 12.39 11.39
CA ILE A 39 -9.21 11.66 11.17
C ILE A 39 -9.21 10.41 12.05
N ALA A 40 -10.29 10.18 12.79
CA ALA A 40 -10.46 8.95 13.55
C ALA A 40 -10.65 7.76 12.59
N ARG A 41 -10.03 6.61 12.88
CA ARG A 41 -10.21 5.39 12.06
C ARG A 41 -11.67 5.00 11.86
N ALA A 42 -12.50 5.16 12.90
CA ALA A 42 -13.93 4.86 12.82
C ALA A 42 -14.62 5.70 11.73
N THR A 43 -14.23 6.98 11.59
CA THR A 43 -14.73 7.85 10.52
C THR A 43 -14.27 7.37 9.14
N TYR A 44 -13.01 6.95 9.02
CA TYR A 44 -12.51 6.36 7.76
C TYR A 44 -13.29 5.10 7.37
N TYR A 45 -13.46 4.14 8.28
CA TYR A 45 -14.22 2.92 7.99
C TYR A 45 -15.68 3.20 7.63
N ARG A 46 -16.34 4.12 8.33
CA ARG A 46 -17.68 4.57 7.96
C ARG A 46 -17.71 5.19 6.56
N TRP A 47 -16.73 6.02 6.20
CA TRP A 47 -16.66 6.55 4.84
C TRP A 47 -16.41 5.49 3.79
N LEU A 48 -15.66 4.43 4.09
CA LEU A 48 -15.57 3.31 3.16
C LEU A 48 -16.96 2.72 2.92
N GLU A 49 -17.71 2.43 3.99
CA GLU A 49 -19.06 1.86 3.92
C GLU A 49 -20.06 2.74 3.16
N ASP A 50 -20.12 4.02 3.52
CA ASP A 50 -21.13 4.97 3.03
C ASP A 50 -20.81 5.60 1.67
N ASP A 51 -19.55 5.59 1.23
CA ASP A 51 -19.07 6.27 0.01
C ASP A 51 -18.17 5.33 -0.82
N PRO A 52 -18.76 4.59 -1.79
CA PRO A 52 -18.04 3.68 -2.67
C PRO A 52 -16.96 4.37 -3.52
N GLU A 53 -17.19 5.61 -3.95
CA GLU A 53 -16.23 6.41 -4.71
C GLU A 53 -14.98 6.72 -3.87
N PHE A 54 -15.18 7.14 -2.62
CA PHE A 54 -14.08 7.35 -1.68
C PHE A 54 -13.33 6.05 -1.38
N ARG A 55 -14.03 4.91 -1.27
CA ARG A 55 -13.41 3.60 -1.08
C ARG A 55 -12.46 3.26 -2.23
N SER A 56 -12.91 3.43 -3.47
CA SER A 56 -12.09 3.20 -4.66
C SER A 56 -10.87 4.13 -4.68
N ALA A 57 -11.07 5.42 -4.45
CA ALA A 57 -9.98 6.40 -4.40
C ALA A 57 -8.97 6.10 -3.27
N ALA A 58 -9.43 5.62 -2.11
CA ALA A 58 -8.56 5.23 -1.01
C ALA A 58 -7.72 4.01 -1.36
N MET A 59 -8.30 3.01 -2.03
CA MET A 59 -7.56 1.83 -2.50
C MET A 59 -6.48 2.22 -3.53
N GLU A 60 -6.82 3.09 -4.48
CA GLU A 60 -5.87 3.60 -5.47
C GLU A 60 -4.72 4.39 -4.81
N ALA A 61 -5.05 5.30 -3.89
CA ALA A 61 -4.05 6.09 -3.17
C ALA A 61 -3.13 5.22 -2.30
N ILE A 62 -3.65 4.14 -1.71
CA ILE A 62 -2.85 3.17 -0.96
C ILE A 62 -1.90 2.43 -1.89
N ALA A 63 -2.38 1.94 -3.05
CA ALA A 63 -1.53 1.25 -4.03
C ALA A 63 -0.42 2.16 -4.59
N GLU A 64 -0.72 3.44 -4.83
CA GLU A 64 0.29 4.45 -5.19
C GLU A 64 1.33 4.62 -4.05
N GLY A 65 0.85 4.70 -2.80
CA GLY A 65 1.71 4.77 -1.63
C GLY A 65 2.61 3.54 -1.42
N GLU A 66 2.10 2.34 -1.67
CA GLU A 66 2.87 1.10 -1.63
C GLU A 66 4.00 1.12 -2.67
N SER A 67 3.69 1.56 -3.90
CA SER A 67 4.69 1.72 -4.97
C SER A 67 5.77 2.73 -4.56
N PHE A 68 5.38 3.88 -4.00
CA PHE A 68 6.31 4.90 -3.50
C PHE A 68 7.22 4.39 -2.39
N ILE A 69 6.69 3.60 -1.45
CA ILE A 69 7.50 2.98 -0.38
C ILE A 69 8.40 1.89 -0.94
N SER A 70 7.98 1.14 -1.96
CA SER A 70 8.82 0.18 -2.66
C SER A 70 10.05 0.85 -3.26
N ASP A 71 9.87 1.92 -4.04
CA ASP A 71 10.97 2.67 -4.64
C ASP A 71 11.96 3.19 -3.59
N LYS A 72 11.43 3.71 -2.47
CA LYS A 72 12.26 4.15 -1.34
C LYS A 72 13.02 3.01 -0.70
N SER A 73 12.38 1.87 -0.53
CA SER A 73 13.00 0.69 0.08
C SER A 73 14.12 0.15 -0.81
N GLU A 74 13.94 0.18 -2.13
CA GLU A 74 14.98 -0.17 -3.09
C GLU A 74 16.18 0.79 -3.01
N ALA A 75 15.93 2.10 -2.96
CA ALA A 75 16.99 3.09 -2.80
C ALA A 75 17.76 2.90 -1.48
N GLN A 76 17.06 2.64 -0.37
CA GLN A 76 17.69 2.34 0.92
C GLN A 76 18.51 1.06 0.88
N LEU A 77 18.02 0.01 0.22
CA LEU A 77 18.76 -1.24 0.05
C LEU A 77 20.08 -1.00 -0.70
N ILE A 78 20.06 -0.19 -1.76
CA ILE A 78 21.27 0.17 -2.53
C ILE A 78 22.27 0.95 -1.65
N SER A 79 21.80 1.90 -0.83
CA SER A 79 22.66 2.63 0.11
C SER A 79 23.38 1.68 1.08
N LEU A 80 22.63 0.75 1.68
CA LEU A 80 23.18 -0.25 2.60
C LEU A 80 24.21 -1.17 1.94
N ILE A 81 24.03 -1.51 0.66
CA ILE A 81 25.02 -2.26 -0.12
C ILE A 81 26.32 -1.44 -0.26
N GLY A 82 26.22 -0.15 -0.58
CA GLY A 82 27.37 0.76 -0.63
C GLY A 82 28.13 0.86 0.71
N GLU A 83 27.39 0.80 1.81
CA GLU A 83 27.93 0.77 3.19
C GLU A 83 28.47 -0.60 3.61
N LYS A 84 28.53 -1.58 2.69
CA LYS A 84 29.02 -2.95 2.92
C LYS A 84 28.20 -3.73 3.96
N HIS A 85 26.91 -3.40 4.13
CA HIS A 85 26.03 -4.13 5.03
C HIS A 85 25.75 -5.55 4.49
N PHE A 86 26.32 -6.57 5.15
CA PHE A 86 26.29 -7.96 4.68
C PHE A 86 24.87 -8.49 4.45
N GLY A 87 23.92 -8.16 5.33
CA GLY A 87 22.53 -8.60 5.19
C GLY A 87 21.87 -8.08 3.92
N ALA A 88 22.15 -6.82 3.55
CA ALA A 88 21.61 -6.19 2.34
C ALA A 88 22.22 -6.82 1.08
N ILE A 89 23.54 -7.05 1.08
CA ILE A 89 24.27 -7.73 -0.01
C ILE A 89 23.74 -9.15 -0.22
N LYS A 90 23.62 -9.93 0.86
CA LYS A 90 23.09 -11.30 0.83
C LYS A 90 21.67 -11.31 0.27
N HIS A 91 20.81 -10.41 0.76
CA HIS A 91 19.43 -10.30 0.29
C HIS A 91 19.36 -9.97 -1.21
N TRP A 92 20.12 -8.98 -1.68
CA TRP A 92 20.15 -8.59 -3.09
C TRP A 92 20.64 -9.71 -4.01
N LEU A 93 21.76 -10.35 -3.66
CA LEU A 93 22.32 -11.46 -4.44
C LEU A 93 21.38 -12.66 -4.48
N GLY A 94 20.71 -12.98 -3.37
CA GLY A 94 19.75 -14.08 -3.31
C GLY A 94 18.56 -13.93 -4.25
N HIS A 95 18.10 -12.70 -4.51
CA HIS A 95 16.94 -12.47 -5.39
C HIS A 95 17.30 -12.28 -6.86
N ARG A 96 18.54 -11.83 -7.16
CA ARG A 96 18.93 -11.42 -8.52
C ARG A 96 20.00 -12.29 -9.16
N HIS A 97 20.72 -13.10 -8.40
CA HIS A 97 21.79 -13.94 -8.93
C HIS A 97 21.47 -15.44 -8.74
N PRO A 98 21.25 -16.22 -9.82
CA PRO A 98 20.85 -17.63 -9.74
C PRO A 98 21.80 -18.54 -8.96
N ALA A 99 23.09 -18.19 -8.88
CA ALA A 99 24.06 -18.94 -8.08
C ALA A 99 23.89 -18.74 -6.55
N TYR A 100 23.22 -17.67 -6.13
CA TYR A 100 23.00 -17.31 -4.73
C TYR A 100 21.52 -17.40 -4.32
N SER A 101 20.61 -17.66 -5.27
CA SER A 101 19.22 -17.91 -4.93
C SER A 101 19.12 -19.16 -4.07
N ALA A 102 18.29 -19.08 -3.02
CA ALA A 102 18.03 -20.22 -2.18
C ALA A 102 17.37 -21.29 -3.06
N LYS A 103 18.13 -22.34 -3.39
CA LYS A 103 17.54 -23.55 -3.94
C LYS A 103 16.89 -24.28 -2.78
N ASP A 104 15.57 -24.37 -2.78
CA ASP A 104 14.87 -25.27 -1.88
C ASP A 104 15.44 -26.68 -2.05
N LYS A 105 15.57 -27.42 -0.94
CA LYS A 105 16.17 -28.77 -0.91
C LYS A 105 15.46 -29.78 -1.82
N ASP A 106 14.30 -29.44 -2.36
CA ASP A 106 13.48 -30.28 -3.24
C ASP A 106 13.46 -29.85 -4.72
N GLY A 107 14.30 -28.88 -5.13
CA GLY A 107 14.50 -28.57 -6.55
C GLY A 107 13.26 -28.06 -7.31
N ARG A 108 12.22 -27.61 -6.60
CA ARG A 108 11.05 -26.97 -7.21
C ARG A 108 11.19 -25.46 -7.10
N ASP A 109 11.18 -24.79 -8.24
CA ASP A 109 11.19 -23.34 -8.35
C ASP A 109 9.90 -22.79 -7.72
N SER A 110 10.02 -22.06 -6.60
CA SER A 110 8.92 -21.62 -5.75
C SER A 110 8.08 -20.49 -6.38
N LYS A 111 8.22 -20.22 -7.69
CA LYS A 111 7.55 -19.15 -8.44
C LYS A 111 6.22 -19.53 -9.10
N VAL A 112 5.64 -20.71 -8.83
CA VAL A 112 4.34 -21.10 -9.41
C VAL A 112 3.24 -21.17 -8.36
N ARG A 113 2.26 -20.26 -8.53
CA ARG A 113 0.91 -20.11 -7.91
C ARG A 113 0.82 -18.70 -7.30
N ILE A 114 0.08 -17.77 -7.89
CA ILE A 114 -1.39 -17.72 -7.93
C ILE A 114 -1.81 -16.90 -9.18
N ILE A 115 -3.04 -17.13 -9.71
CA ILE A 115 -3.70 -16.65 -10.95
C ILE A 115 -3.63 -17.72 -12.05
N LEU A 116 -4.68 -18.43 -12.53
CA LEU A 116 -6.14 -18.56 -12.35
C LEU A 116 -6.48 -20.05 -12.65
N LEU A 117 -7.57 -20.64 -12.15
CA LEU A 117 -8.83 -20.99 -12.87
C LEU A 117 -9.60 -21.84 -11.80
N HIS A 118 -10.81 -21.58 -11.30
CA HIS A 118 -12.10 -21.34 -11.97
C HIS A 118 -12.18 -22.00 -13.34
N ASP A 119 -12.47 -23.32 -13.36
CA ASP A 119 -13.53 -23.89 -14.17
C ASP A 119 -13.72 -25.41 -13.94
N THR A 120 -15.01 -25.79 -13.92
CA THR A 120 -15.66 -27.12 -14.06
C THR A 120 -15.55 -28.16 -12.94
N GLU A 121 -16.56 -28.15 -12.06
CA GLU A 121 -17.23 -29.37 -11.58
C GLU A 121 -18.73 -29.27 -11.93
N ASP A 122 -19.08 -29.80 -13.10
CA ASP A 122 -20.27 -30.62 -13.40
C ASP A 122 -20.02 -31.36 -14.73
#